data_AF-A0A537RI82-F1
#
_entry.id   AF-A0A537RI82-F1
#
_cell.length_a   1.000
_cell.length_b   1.000
_cell.length_c   1.000
_cell.angle_alpha   90.00
_cell.angle_beta   90.00
_cell.angle_gamma   90.00
#
_symmetry.space_group_name_H-M   'P 1'
#
loop_
_entity.id
_entity.type
_entity.pdbx_description
1 polymer ?
#
loop_
_entity_poly.entity_id
_entity_poly.type
_entity_poly.pdbx_seq_one_letter_code
_entity_poly.pdbx_strand_id
1 'polypeptide(L)' 'EEVAEIVGIPMNTVKTRMFYARKRLAELLKAGGIERGWP' A
#
# COMPACT_ATOMS: atom_id res chain seq x y z
N GLU A 1 -8.44 10.53 7.56
CA GLU A 1 -8.90 11.52 6.57
C GLU A 1 -7.75 12.27 5.95
N GLU A 2 -6.76 12.71 6.73
CA GLU A 2 -5.52 13.38 6.29
C GLU A 2 -4.94 12.93 4.93
N VAL A 3 -4.71 11.63 4.70
CA VAL A 3 -4.11 11.18 3.43
C VAL A 3 -4.93 11.62 2.22
N ALA A 4 -6.26 11.53 2.29
CA ALA A 4 -7.14 11.93 1.19
C ALA A 4 -7.06 13.44 0.90
N GLU A 5 -6.88 14.26 1.93
CA GLU A 5 -6.67 15.70 1.82
C GLU A 5 -5.30 16.02 1.20
N ILE A 6 -4.24 15.36 1.70
CA ILE A 6 -2.87 15.52 1.20
C ILE A 6 -2.79 15.21 -0.30
N VAL A 7 -3.42 14.12 -0.74
CA VAL A 7 -3.32 13.65 -2.13
C VAL A 7 -4.47 14.10 -3.03
N GLY A 8 -5.46 14.83 -2.50
CA GLY A 8 -6.57 15.41 -3.27
C GLY A 8 -7.47 14.39 -3.96
N ILE A 9 -7.69 13.21 -3.38
CA ILE A 9 -8.56 12.16 -3.95
C ILE A 9 -9.52 11.57 -2.92
N PRO A 10 -10.63 10.97 -3.35
CA PRO A 10 -11.60 10.36 -2.43
C PRO A 10 -10.99 9.32 -1.47
N MET A 11 -11.47 9.31 -0.23
CA MET A 11 -11.00 8.39 0.83
C MET A 11 -11.13 6.91 0.43
N ASN A 12 -12.23 6.53 -0.24
CA ASN A 12 -12.41 5.18 -0.75
C ASN A 12 -11.33 4.80 -1.79
N THR A 13 -10.92 5.73 -2.66
CA THR A 13 -9.84 5.54 -3.63
C THR A 13 -8.49 5.35 -2.93
N VAL A 14 -8.20 6.15 -1.89
CA VAL A 14 -6.98 5.98 -1.07
C VAL A 14 -6.93 4.57 -0.49
N LYS A 15 -8.01 4.12 0.16
CA LYS A 15 -8.09 2.79 0.80
C LYS A 15 -7.81 1.67 -0.19
N THR A 16 -8.48 1.69 -1.33
CA THR A 16 -8.34 0.66 -2.36
C THR A 16 -6.95 0.65 -2.99
N ARG A 17 -6.40 1.84 -3.33
CA ARG A 17 -5.03 1.94 -3.87
C ARG A 17 -3.98 1.46 -2.87
N MET A 18 -4.10 1.83 -1.59
CA MET A 18 -3.16 1.40 -0.55
C MET A 18 -3.21 -0.12 -0.31
N PHE A 19 -4.39 -0.74 -0.43
CA PHE A 19 -4.51 -2.19 -0.38
C PHE A 19 -3.73 -2.88 -1.52
N TYR A 20 -3.95 -2.46 -2.77
CA TYR A 20 -3.24 -3.02 -3.92
C TYR A 20 -1.75 -2.70 -3.91
N ALA A 21 -1.38 -1.48 -3.52
CA ALA A 21 0.02 -1.06 -3.40
C ALA A 21 0.78 -1.95 -2.41
N ARG A 22 0.20 -2.24 -1.23
CA ARG A 22 0.82 -3.14 -0.25
C ARG A 22 0.99 -4.57 -0.76
N LYS A 23 0.01 -5.10 -1.50
CA LYS A 23 0.11 -6.44 -2.12
C LYS A 23 1.25 -6.50 -3.14
N ARG A 24 1.26 -5.55 -4.08
CA ARG A 24 2.30 -5.47 -5.11
C ARG A 24 3.69 -5.27 -4.50
N LEU A 25 3.80 -4.44 -3.46
CA LEU A 25 5.06 -4.24 -2.77
C LEU A 25 5.54 -5.52 -2.08
N ALA A 26 4.64 -6.28 -1.45
CA ALA A 26 5.00 -7.56 -0.83
C ALA A 26 5.52 -8.58 -1.87
N GLU A 27 4.89 -8.66 -3.04
CA GLU A 27 5.36 -9.52 -4.15
C GLU A 27 6.76 -9.12 -4.64
N LEU A 28 7.00 -7.82 -4.80
CA LEU A 28 8.30 -7.30 -5.23
C LEU A 28 9.40 -7.54 -4.19
N LEU A 29 9.09 -7.34 -2.91
CA LEU A 29 10.03 -7.59 -1.81
C LEU A 29 10.37 -9.08 -1.70
N LYS A 30 9.37 -9.96 -1.82
CA LYS A 30 9.57 -11.41 -1.85
C LYS A 30 10.46 -11.82 -3.03
N ALA A 31 10.24 -11.26 -4.22
CA ALA A 31 11.08 -11.51 -5.38
C ALA A 31 12.53 -11.03 -5.17
N GLY A 32 12.73 -9.98 -4.36
CA GLY A 32 14.04 -9.50 -3.92
C GLY A 32 14.67 -10.28 -2.76
N GLY A 33 14.05 -11.38 -2.29
CA GLY A 33 14.54 -12.16 -1.15
C GLY A 33 14.33 -11.48 0.21
N ILE A 34 13.51 -10.43 0.27
CA ILE A 34 13.17 -9.73 1.52
C ILE A 34 11.91 -10.38 2.09
N GLU A 35 12.10 -11.19 3.14
CA GLU A 35 11.00 -11.78 3.90
C GLU A 35 10.33 -10.74 4.81
N ARG A 36 9.02 -10.86 4.97
CA ARG A 36 8.24 -9.93 5.79
C ARG A 36 8.45 -10.22 7.28
N GLY A 37 9.21 -9.36 7.95
CA GLY A 37 9.66 -9.57 9.35
C GLY A 37 8.67 -9.18 10.47
N TRP A 38 7.36 -9.17 10.26
CA TRP A 38 6.39 -8.83 11.33
C TRP A 38 5.08 -9.61 11.19
N PRO A 39 4.43 -10.04 12.30
CA PRO A 39 3.15 -10.75 12.27
C PRO A 39 2.00 -9.96 11.62
#